data_AF-A0A653I3Z0-F1
#
_entry.id   AF-A0A653I3Z0-F1
#
_cell.length_a   1.000
_cell.length_b   1.000
_cell.length_c   1.000
_cell.angle_alpha   90.00
_cell.angle_beta   90.00
_cell.angle_gamma   90.00
#
_symmetry.space_group_name_H-M   'P 1'
#
loop_
_entity.id
_entity.type
_entity.pdbx_description
1 polymer ?
#
loop_
_entity_poly.entity_id
_entity_poly.type
_entity_poly.pdbx_seq_one_letter_code
_entity_poly.pdbx_strand_id
1 'polypeptide(L)'
;MQLSQFSTQIEKTGFVLENRVAQQLKAAKWTVISNRYYVDDAEESVREIDLVAYKATRVQHFDVYTTLLISCKKNESNAWALLSREIDLKDPNSDWQPLHAWSNDKALAFQLSVPGVAKLYHDAAEQSGAGAVFRTPEVEVFAFQEMNKVSGTPQNDKAIFQAVTSLMKSQAYELGALPQRKRTPAVYQFNLLSLVDSDLVRINFSTGLANAEAIDQEHYIARYIIKKKETFSRIRFLKANVFEKLIPEYSELHTANCAWFDAQCHAFYADILQDEKRSQELLTEFRQVISWPFRLALQEQGINVPESKSICFSWSKTNNMVIIYAPVGGEGAMALNKDSSFRSKVSAALSKIFRYNGDFMFQDDIPF
;
A
#
# COMPACT_ATOMS: atom_id res chain seq x y z
N MET A 1 -17.11 -0.35 -48.24
CA MET A 1 -16.39 -0.03 -46.99
C MET A 1 -15.06 -0.75 -47.00
N GLN A 2 -13.93 -0.04 -46.95
CA GLN A 2 -12.60 -0.67 -46.96
C GLN A 2 -12.19 -1.03 -45.53
N LEU A 3 -12.45 -2.28 -45.13
CA LEU A 3 -12.18 -2.77 -43.77
C LEU A 3 -10.71 -2.60 -43.35
N SER A 4 -9.78 -2.73 -44.29
CA SER A 4 -8.34 -2.56 -44.05
C SER A 4 -7.95 -1.16 -43.55
N GLN A 5 -8.68 -0.12 -43.95
CA GLN A 5 -8.40 1.24 -43.50
C GLN A 5 -8.66 1.40 -42.00
N PHE A 6 -9.64 0.69 -41.43
CA PHE A 6 -9.89 0.72 -39.98
C PHE A 6 -8.72 0.13 -39.20
N SER A 7 -8.12 -0.98 -39.68
CA SER A 7 -6.93 -1.59 -39.07
C SER A 7 -5.74 -0.62 -39.06
N THR A 8 -5.49 0.08 -40.18
CA THR A 8 -4.38 1.05 -40.23
C THR A 8 -4.63 2.27 -39.35
N GLN A 9 -5.87 2.76 -39.25
CA GLN A 9 -6.16 3.93 -38.42
C GLN A 9 -6.17 3.59 -36.92
N ILE A 10 -6.66 2.41 -36.52
CA ILE A 10 -6.66 2.02 -35.11
C ILE A 10 -5.24 1.84 -34.56
N GLU A 11 -4.29 1.44 -35.40
CA GLU A 11 -2.86 1.35 -35.04
C GLU A 11 -2.26 2.68 -34.58
N LYS A 12 -2.83 3.82 -34.99
CA LYS A 12 -2.37 5.15 -34.56
C LYS A 12 -2.84 5.54 -33.15
N THR A 13 -3.78 4.78 -32.59
CA THR A 13 -4.37 5.06 -31.28
C THR A 13 -3.59 4.40 -30.14
N GLY A 14 -3.83 4.86 -28.91
CA GLY A 14 -3.27 4.24 -27.69
C GLY A 14 -3.83 2.84 -27.40
N PHE A 15 -5.01 2.48 -27.92
CA PHE A 15 -5.68 1.21 -27.61
C PHE A 15 -4.87 -0.03 -28.03
N VAL A 16 -4.06 0.06 -29.09
CA VAL A 16 -3.19 -1.05 -29.51
C VAL A 16 -2.08 -1.27 -28.48
N LEU A 17 -1.52 -0.19 -27.94
CA LEU A 17 -0.54 -0.26 -26.86
C LEU A 17 -1.16 -0.86 -25.60
N GLU A 18 -2.33 -0.37 -25.18
CA GLU A 18 -3.07 -0.89 -24.01
C GLU A 18 -3.35 -2.38 -24.13
N ASN A 19 -3.85 -2.84 -25.28
CA ASN A 19 -4.09 -4.26 -25.51
C ASN A 19 -2.79 -5.07 -25.47
N ARG A 20 -1.70 -4.62 -26.11
CA ARG A 20 -0.39 -5.29 -26.08
C ARG A 20 0.10 -5.48 -24.64
N VAL A 21 0.09 -4.40 -23.86
CA VAL A 21 0.52 -4.39 -22.45
C VAL A 21 -0.36 -5.33 -21.61
N ALA A 22 -1.68 -5.30 -21.82
CA ALA A 22 -2.61 -6.20 -21.14
C ALA A 22 -2.33 -7.68 -21.46
N GLN A 23 -2.02 -8.03 -22.71
CA GLN A 23 -1.68 -9.40 -23.08
C GLN A 23 -0.35 -9.86 -22.47
N GLN A 24 0.67 -9.00 -22.46
CA GLN A 24 1.96 -9.30 -21.81
C GLN A 24 1.78 -9.59 -20.31
N LEU A 25 0.98 -8.77 -19.62
CA LEU A 25 0.65 -8.97 -18.20
C LEU A 25 -0.12 -10.28 -17.96
N LYS A 26 -1.14 -10.57 -18.77
CA LYS A 26 -1.92 -11.82 -18.68
C LYS A 26 -1.04 -13.05 -18.93
N ALA A 27 -0.12 -12.98 -19.91
CA ALA A 27 0.85 -14.03 -20.18
C ALA A 27 1.73 -14.31 -18.95
N ALA A 28 2.13 -13.25 -18.24
CA ALA A 28 2.86 -13.31 -16.97
C ALA A 28 1.99 -13.55 -15.72
N LYS A 29 0.73 -13.99 -15.91
CA LYS A 29 -0.23 -14.37 -14.86
C LYS A 29 -0.64 -13.23 -13.93
N TRP A 30 -0.66 -12.00 -14.44
CA TRP A 30 -1.32 -10.89 -13.78
C TRP A 30 -2.80 -10.87 -14.13
N THR A 31 -3.64 -10.54 -13.14
CA THR A 31 -5.03 -10.17 -13.42
C THR A 31 -5.05 -8.74 -13.94
N VAL A 32 -5.77 -8.49 -15.03
CA VAL A 32 -5.82 -7.18 -15.70
C VAL A 32 -7.27 -6.72 -15.84
N ILE A 33 -7.53 -5.49 -15.44
CA ILE A 33 -8.76 -4.74 -15.65
C ILE A 33 -8.42 -3.58 -16.57
N SER A 34 -9.08 -3.53 -17.74
CA SER A 34 -8.91 -2.44 -18.71
C SER A 34 -10.03 -1.41 -18.57
N ASN A 35 -9.74 -0.16 -18.91
CA ASN A 35 -10.71 0.92 -19.11
C ASN A 35 -11.62 1.13 -17.91
N ARG A 36 -11.01 1.24 -16.72
CA ARG A 36 -11.75 1.40 -15.47
C ARG A 36 -12.14 2.85 -15.30
N TYR A 37 -13.43 3.13 -15.41
CA TYR A 37 -13.97 4.48 -15.18
C TYR A 37 -14.19 4.78 -13.70
N TYR A 38 -13.94 6.02 -13.32
CA TYR A 38 -14.27 6.55 -12.00
C TYR A 38 -14.65 8.04 -12.08
N VAL A 39 -15.36 8.53 -11.07
CA VAL A 39 -15.66 9.95 -10.91
C VAL A 39 -14.60 10.56 -10.01
N ASP A 40 -13.94 11.61 -10.49
CA ASP A 40 -13.00 12.40 -9.68
C ASP A 40 -13.79 13.32 -8.76
N ASP A 41 -13.87 12.98 -7.47
CA ASP A 41 -14.62 13.76 -6.47
C ASP A 41 -14.19 15.24 -6.39
N ALA A 42 -12.97 15.59 -6.84
CA ALA A 42 -12.47 16.96 -6.77
C ALA A 42 -12.91 17.83 -7.97
N GLU A 43 -13.12 17.21 -9.13
CA GLU A 43 -13.42 17.90 -10.40
C GLU A 43 -14.78 17.51 -10.98
N GLU A 44 -15.50 16.59 -10.33
CA GLU A 44 -16.78 16.01 -10.78
C GLU A 44 -16.74 15.53 -12.24
N SER A 45 -15.58 15.04 -12.67
CA SER A 45 -15.34 14.58 -14.04
C SER A 45 -15.13 13.07 -14.09
N VAL A 46 -15.64 12.45 -15.14
CA VAL A 46 -15.39 11.03 -15.41
C VAL A 46 -13.96 10.90 -15.94
N ARG A 47 -13.19 10.03 -15.29
CA ARG A 47 -11.83 9.68 -15.65
C ARG A 47 -11.72 8.19 -15.91
N GLU A 48 -10.69 7.83 -16.67
CA GLU A 48 -10.38 6.46 -17.04
C GLU A 48 -9.00 6.09 -16.55
N ILE A 49 -8.88 4.91 -15.95
CA ILE A 49 -7.62 4.24 -15.71
C ILE A 49 -7.40 3.28 -16.88
N ASP A 50 -6.37 3.53 -17.69
CA ASP A 50 -6.09 2.74 -18.89
C ASP A 50 -5.98 1.24 -18.52
N LEU A 51 -5.10 0.89 -17.57
CA LEU A 51 -5.01 -0.47 -17.03
C LEU A 51 -4.78 -0.48 -15.51
N VAL A 52 -5.50 -1.37 -14.82
CA VAL A 52 -5.19 -1.83 -13.46
C VAL A 52 -4.79 -3.30 -13.54
N ALA A 53 -3.57 -3.61 -13.12
CA ALA A 53 -3.10 -4.99 -13.04
C ALA A 53 -2.72 -5.37 -11.62
N TYR A 54 -2.96 -6.61 -11.21
CA TYR A 54 -2.53 -7.07 -9.89
C TYR A 54 -2.16 -8.56 -9.84
N LYS A 55 -1.27 -8.88 -8.91
CA LYS A 55 -1.07 -10.23 -8.38
C LYS A 55 -1.63 -10.31 -6.97
N ALA A 56 -2.20 -11.46 -6.63
CA ALA A 56 -2.83 -11.71 -5.35
C ALA A 56 -2.41 -13.08 -4.81
N THR A 57 -1.96 -13.12 -3.55
CA THR A 57 -1.60 -14.35 -2.86
C THR A 57 -2.17 -14.32 -1.44
N ARG A 58 -2.75 -15.43 -0.98
CA ARG A 58 -3.19 -15.58 0.41
C ARG A 58 -1.96 -15.80 1.30
N VAL A 59 -1.80 -14.97 2.31
CA VAL A 59 -0.73 -15.05 3.33
C VAL A 59 -1.40 -15.04 4.69
N GLN A 60 -1.17 -16.08 5.49
CA GLN A 60 -1.91 -16.31 6.74
C GLN A 60 -3.44 -16.17 6.52
N HIS A 61 -4.08 -15.23 7.22
CA HIS A 61 -5.52 -14.96 7.15
C HIS A 61 -5.90 -13.79 6.23
N PHE A 62 -4.95 -13.19 5.50
CA PHE A 62 -5.19 -12.02 4.64
C PHE A 62 -4.66 -12.22 3.21
N ASP A 63 -5.16 -11.43 2.26
CA ASP A 63 -4.67 -11.44 0.87
C ASP A 63 -3.66 -10.31 0.66
N VAL A 64 -2.51 -10.62 0.05
CA VAL A 64 -1.52 -9.61 -0.38
C VAL A 64 -1.73 -9.27 -1.84
N TYR A 65 -1.92 -7.99 -2.15
CA TYR A 65 -2.06 -7.47 -3.50
C TYR A 65 -0.89 -6.57 -3.87
N THR A 66 -0.20 -6.90 -4.96
CA THR A 66 0.74 -6.00 -5.63
C THR A 66 0.06 -5.45 -6.87
N THR A 67 -0.17 -4.14 -6.90
CA THR A 67 -1.00 -3.46 -7.91
C THR A 67 -0.15 -2.57 -8.78
N LEU A 68 -0.39 -2.62 -10.10
CA LEU A 68 0.16 -1.71 -11.10
C LEU A 68 -0.98 -0.86 -11.64
N LEU A 69 -0.84 0.46 -11.54
CA LEU A 69 -1.66 1.42 -12.27
C LEU A 69 -0.83 1.88 -13.45
N ILE A 70 -1.34 1.67 -14.65
CA ILE A 70 -0.57 1.87 -15.88
C ILE A 70 -1.32 2.87 -16.75
N SER A 71 -0.61 3.91 -17.17
CA SER A 71 -1.06 4.77 -18.28
C SER A 71 -0.27 4.45 -19.52
N CYS A 72 -0.97 4.35 -20.65
CA CYS A 72 -0.42 4.05 -21.96
C CYS A 72 -0.57 5.27 -22.85
N LYS A 73 0.55 5.83 -23.34
CA LYS A 73 0.56 6.95 -24.29
C LYS A 73 1.32 6.58 -25.54
N LYS A 74 0.80 6.99 -26.68
CA LYS A 74 1.45 6.85 -27.98
C LYS A 74 1.70 8.23 -28.57
N ASN A 75 2.90 8.46 -29.09
CA ASN A 75 3.21 9.67 -29.83
C ASN A 75 4.16 9.36 -30.99
N GLU A 76 3.69 9.58 -32.22
CA GLU A 76 4.47 9.31 -33.42
C GLU A 76 5.46 10.45 -33.71
N SER A 77 5.08 11.70 -33.45
CA SER A 77 5.81 12.90 -33.85
C SER A 77 6.78 13.45 -32.80
N ASN A 78 6.49 13.24 -31.50
CA ASN A 78 7.26 13.83 -30.42
C ASN A 78 7.85 12.76 -29.49
N ALA A 79 9.11 12.96 -29.12
CA ALA A 79 9.76 12.29 -27.99
C ALA A 79 9.31 12.92 -26.67
N TRP A 80 9.33 12.13 -25.60
CA TRP A 80 9.14 12.61 -24.24
C TRP A 80 10.51 12.92 -23.62
N ALA A 81 10.78 14.20 -23.36
CA ALA A 81 11.99 14.63 -22.68
C ALA A 81 11.73 14.87 -21.19
N LEU A 82 12.55 14.23 -20.36
CA LEU A 82 12.57 14.37 -18.91
C LEU A 82 13.75 15.29 -18.55
N LEU A 83 13.45 16.49 -18.06
CA LEU A 83 14.45 17.50 -17.73
C LEU A 83 14.94 17.24 -16.31
N SER A 84 16.24 17.07 -16.16
CA SER A 84 16.85 16.51 -14.96
C SER A 84 18.05 17.31 -14.45
N ARG A 85 18.31 17.19 -13.15
CA ARG A 85 19.46 17.75 -12.45
C ARG A 85 19.98 16.78 -11.39
N GLU A 86 21.08 17.13 -10.74
CA GLU A 86 21.60 16.34 -9.61
C GLU A 86 20.55 16.21 -8.51
N ILE A 87 20.43 15.01 -7.96
CA ILE A 87 19.51 14.73 -6.87
C ILE A 87 20.11 15.17 -5.53
N ASP A 88 19.36 15.94 -4.76
CA ASP A 88 19.68 16.21 -3.36
C ASP A 88 18.91 15.25 -2.43
N LEU A 89 19.56 14.16 -2.05
CA LEU A 89 18.98 13.16 -1.13
C LEU A 89 18.74 13.71 0.28
N LYS A 90 19.26 14.89 0.61
CA LYS A 90 19.05 15.55 1.90
C LYS A 90 18.00 16.64 1.84
N ASP A 91 17.37 16.88 0.69
CA ASP A 91 16.31 17.87 0.55
C ASP A 91 15.12 17.50 1.47
N PRO A 92 14.81 18.32 2.49
CA PRO A 92 13.69 18.05 3.39
C PRO A 92 12.32 18.21 2.72
N ASN A 93 12.27 18.74 1.49
CA ASN A 93 11.04 18.95 0.74
C ASN A 93 10.72 17.82 -0.24
N SER A 94 11.50 16.74 -0.20
CA SER A 94 11.38 15.60 -1.12
C SER A 94 11.27 14.30 -0.33
N ASP A 95 10.25 13.50 -0.63
CA ASP A 95 10.18 12.10 -0.20
C ASP A 95 10.63 11.20 -1.35
N TRP A 96 11.87 10.74 -1.28
CA TRP A 96 12.48 9.87 -2.30
C TRP A 96 12.00 8.42 -2.21
N GLN A 97 11.35 8.01 -1.11
CA GLN A 97 10.92 6.64 -0.84
C GLN A 97 9.41 6.56 -0.51
N PRO A 98 8.52 7.12 -1.36
CA PRO A 98 7.11 7.09 -1.06
C PRO A 98 6.60 5.64 -1.05
N LEU A 99 5.72 5.33 -0.10
CA LEU A 99 5.02 4.04 0.00
C LEU A 99 3.51 4.28 -0.05
N HIS A 100 2.86 3.70 -1.05
CA HIS A 100 1.41 3.70 -1.16
C HIS A 100 0.88 2.31 -0.89
N ALA A 101 0.48 2.09 0.35
CA ALA A 101 -0.13 0.86 0.79
C ALA A 101 -1.42 1.12 1.59
N TRP A 102 -2.31 0.14 1.59
CA TRP A 102 -3.56 0.17 2.35
C TRP A 102 -3.88 -1.23 2.87
N SER A 103 -4.41 -1.33 4.09
CA SER A 103 -4.89 -2.57 4.67
C SER A 103 -6.19 -2.35 5.43
N ASN A 104 -7.10 -3.32 5.37
CA ASN A 104 -8.23 -3.44 6.30
C ASN A 104 -7.99 -4.49 7.41
N ASP A 105 -6.86 -5.20 7.36
CA ASP A 105 -6.37 -6.00 8.47
C ASP A 105 -5.74 -5.09 9.53
N LYS A 106 -6.18 -5.20 10.79
CA LYS A 106 -5.75 -4.31 11.87
C LYS A 106 -4.25 -4.40 12.18
N ALA A 107 -3.70 -5.62 12.17
CA ALA A 107 -2.28 -5.82 12.46
C ALA A 107 -1.41 -5.10 11.42
N LEU A 108 -1.74 -5.30 10.14
CA LEU A 108 -1.02 -4.64 9.05
C LEU A 108 -1.30 -3.14 8.97
N ALA A 109 -2.55 -2.70 9.24
CA ALA A 109 -2.89 -1.28 9.25
C ALA A 109 -2.11 -0.52 10.33
N PHE A 110 -1.96 -1.12 11.52
CA PHE A 110 -1.10 -0.59 12.56
C PHE A 110 0.35 -0.48 12.09
N GLN A 111 0.93 -1.55 11.53
CA GLN A 111 2.31 -1.55 11.06
C GLN A 111 2.55 -0.48 9.97
N LEU A 112 1.60 -0.31 9.05
CA LEU A 112 1.65 0.73 8.02
C LEU A 112 1.49 2.16 8.56
N SER A 113 0.99 2.33 9.78
CA SER A 113 0.88 3.63 10.45
C SER A 113 2.13 4.04 11.23
N VAL A 114 3.06 3.10 11.46
CA VAL A 114 4.29 3.36 12.22
C VAL A 114 5.19 4.32 11.43
N PRO A 115 5.69 5.41 12.04
CA PRO A 115 6.61 6.32 11.38
C PRO A 115 7.86 5.60 10.85
N GLY A 116 8.27 5.93 9.62
CA GLY A 116 9.45 5.33 8.99
C GLY A 116 9.20 3.98 8.31
N VAL A 117 7.98 3.44 8.32
CA VAL A 117 7.63 2.18 7.66
C VAL A 117 7.97 2.17 6.16
N ALA A 118 7.84 3.31 5.48
CA ALA A 118 8.19 3.44 4.08
C ALA A 118 9.67 3.08 3.86
N LYS A 119 10.58 3.69 4.63
CA LYS A 119 12.01 3.37 4.57
C LYS A 119 12.27 1.88 4.84
N LEU A 120 11.68 1.34 5.91
CA LEU A 120 11.84 -0.09 6.26
C LEU A 120 11.37 -1.03 5.14
N TYR A 121 10.29 -0.68 4.46
CA TYR A 121 9.77 -1.42 3.33
C TYR A 121 10.74 -1.37 2.13
N HIS A 122 11.25 -0.18 1.79
CA HIS A 122 12.21 0.00 0.69
C HIS A 122 13.51 -0.77 0.98
N ASP A 123 14.05 -0.69 2.19
CA ASP A 123 15.25 -1.42 2.62
C ASP A 123 15.03 -2.95 2.52
N ALA A 124 13.85 -3.45 2.93
CA ALA A 124 13.52 -4.86 2.82
C ALA A 124 13.33 -5.34 1.36
N ALA A 125 12.77 -4.49 0.49
CA ALA A 125 12.65 -4.78 -0.92
C ALA A 125 14.04 -4.88 -1.58
N GLU A 126 14.98 -4.01 -1.21
CA GLU A 126 16.37 -4.08 -1.66
C GLU A 126 17.05 -5.38 -1.21
N GLN A 127 16.95 -5.74 0.06
CA GLN A 127 17.54 -6.96 0.62
C GLN A 127 16.98 -8.25 0.02
N SER A 128 15.73 -8.24 -0.45
CA SER A 128 15.08 -9.39 -1.09
C SER A 128 15.36 -9.51 -2.59
N GLY A 129 16.12 -8.57 -3.17
CA GLY A 129 16.41 -8.53 -4.61
C GLY A 129 15.32 -7.84 -5.45
N ALA A 130 14.19 -7.44 -4.85
CA ALA A 130 13.13 -6.70 -5.51
C ALA A 130 13.37 -5.16 -5.55
N GLY A 131 14.55 -4.72 -5.14
CA GLY A 131 14.92 -3.31 -5.01
C GLY A 131 14.91 -2.53 -6.32
N ALA A 132 15.04 -3.19 -7.48
CA ALA A 132 15.06 -2.53 -8.78
C ALA A 132 13.81 -1.67 -9.03
N VAL A 133 12.63 -2.15 -8.62
CA VAL A 133 11.36 -1.40 -8.72
C VAL A 133 11.37 -0.13 -7.86
N PHE A 134 12.13 -0.17 -6.76
CA PHE A 134 12.23 0.90 -5.78
C PHE A 134 13.59 1.59 -5.72
N ARG A 135 14.41 1.45 -6.76
CA ARG A 135 15.72 2.10 -6.81
C ARG A 135 15.59 3.60 -6.60
N THR A 136 16.45 4.17 -5.77
CA THR A 136 16.56 5.62 -5.63
C THR A 136 16.84 6.23 -7.01
N PRO A 137 16.12 7.28 -7.42
CA PRO A 137 16.36 7.92 -8.71
C PRO A 137 17.82 8.37 -8.85
N GLU A 138 18.39 8.20 -10.04
CA GLU A 138 19.77 8.65 -10.32
C GLU A 138 19.86 10.18 -10.44
N VAL A 139 18.73 10.80 -10.81
CA VAL A 139 18.59 12.23 -11.04
C VAL A 139 17.25 12.71 -10.49
N GLU A 140 17.16 14.01 -10.22
CA GLU A 140 15.87 14.66 -9.98
C GLU A 140 15.30 15.15 -11.32
N VAL A 141 14.15 14.61 -11.73
CA VAL A 141 13.39 15.15 -12.86
C VAL A 141 12.51 16.30 -12.36
N PHE A 142 12.85 17.52 -12.78
CA PHE A 142 12.18 18.74 -12.32
C PHE A 142 11.15 19.29 -13.31
N ALA A 143 11.20 18.87 -14.58
CA ALA A 143 10.26 19.30 -15.62
C ALA A 143 10.16 18.29 -16.76
N PHE A 144 9.16 18.49 -17.62
CA PHE A 144 8.90 17.66 -18.78
C PHE A 144 8.69 18.52 -20.03
N GLN A 145 8.99 17.94 -21.18
CA GLN A 145 8.79 18.62 -22.45
C GLN A 145 8.59 17.58 -23.56
N GLU A 146 7.54 17.71 -24.38
CA GLU A 146 7.55 16.98 -25.66
C GLU A 146 8.48 17.68 -26.65
N MET A 147 9.30 16.90 -27.35
CA MET A 147 10.28 17.38 -28.32
C MET A 147 9.99 16.76 -29.68
N ASN A 148 9.89 17.56 -30.74
CA ASN A 148 9.72 16.99 -32.08
C ASN A 148 10.91 16.08 -32.42
N LYS A 149 10.64 14.85 -32.87
CA LYS A 149 11.70 13.85 -33.11
C LYS A 149 12.67 14.22 -34.22
N VAL A 150 12.24 15.06 -35.17
CA VAL A 150 13.03 15.44 -36.35
C VAL A 150 13.78 16.74 -36.10
N SER A 151 13.07 17.80 -35.69
CA SER A 151 13.64 19.13 -35.54
C SER A 151 14.23 19.40 -34.15
N GLY A 152 13.91 18.57 -33.15
CA GLY A 152 14.24 18.83 -31.75
C GLY A 152 13.52 20.04 -31.16
N THR A 153 12.55 20.64 -31.87
CA THR A 153 11.86 21.83 -31.38
C THR A 153 10.89 21.47 -30.26
N PRO A 154 10.87 22.23 -29.15
CA PRO A 154 9.96 21.98 -28.04
C PRO A 154 8.50 22.16 -28.48
N GLN A 155 7.62 21.34 -27.92
CA GLN A 155 6.17 21.38 -28.07
C GLN A 155 5.51 21.78 -26.73
N ASN A 156 4.28 21.35 -26.44
CA ASN A 156 3.74 21.43 -25.08
C ASN A 156 4.05 20.14 -24.30
N ASP A 157 3.73 20.08 -23.01
CA ASP A 157 3.94 18.93 -22.14
C ASP A 157 2.63 18.21 -21.76
N LYS A 158 1.51 18.59 -22.40
CA LYS A 158 0.16 18.21 -21.97
C LYS A 158 -0.02 16.70 -21.86
N ALA A 159 0.52 15.94 -22.80
CA ALA A 159 0.40 14.48 -22.79
C ALA A 159 1.13 13.84 -21.60
N ILE A 160 2.33 14.34 -21.27
CA ILE A 160 3.13 13.87 -20.14
C ILE A 160 2.44 14.22 -18.82
N PHE A 161 2.03 15.50 -18.68
CA PHE A 161 1.32 15.98 -17.51
C PHE A 161 0.01 15.22 -17.27
N GLN A 162 -0.75 14.93 -18.33
CA GLN A 162 -1.98 14.14 -18.24
C GLN A 162 -1.71 12.69 -17.81
N ALA A 163 -0.63 12.06 -18.29
CA ALA A 163 -0.26 10.72 -17.85
C ALA A 163 0.10 10.68 -16.36
N VAL A 164 0.92 11.64 -15.90
CA VAL A 164 1.31 11.79 -14.49
C VAL A 164 0.11 12.03 -13.59
N THR A 165 -0.70 13.04 -13.92
CA THR A 165 -1.88 13.40 -13.11
C THR A 165 -2.94 12.31 -13.11
N SER A 166 -3.19 11.64 -14.24
CA SER A 166 -4.12 10.52 -14.30
C SER A 166 -3.68 9.38 -13.37
N LEU A 167 -2.40 9.00 -13.38
CA LEU A 167 -1.87 7.96 -12.50
C LEU A 167 -2.03 8.29 -11.02
N MET A 168 -1.66 9.51 -10.60
CA MET A 168 -1.79 9.93 -9.20
C MET A 168 -3.25 9.98 -8.75
N LYS A 169 -4.15 10.50 -9.59
CA LYS A 169 -5.58 10.52 -9.29
C LYS A 169 -6.19 9.11 -9.23
N SER A 170 -5.76 8.23 -10.13
CA SER A 170 -6.15 6.81 -10.13
C SER A 170 -5.73 6.11 -8.84
N GLN A 171 -4.51 6.38 -8.36
CA GLN A 171 -4.02 5.85 -7.10
C GLN A 171 -4.84 6.34 -5.91
N ALA A 172 -5.11 7.65 -5.84
CA ALA A 172 -5.91 8.23 -4.78
C ALA A 172 -7.35 7.70 -4.79
N TYR A 173 -7.94 7.49 -5.97
CA TYR A 173 -9.25 6.86 -6.12
C TYR A 173 -9.24 5.42 -5.62
N GLU A 174 -8.31 4.58 -6.08
CA GLU A 174 -8.25 3.17 -5.67
C GLU A 174 -8.04 3.04 -4.15
N LEU A 175 -7.13 3.84 -3.56
CA LEU A 175 -6.93 3.89 -2.11
C LEU A 175 -8.20 4.33 -1.37
N GLY A 176 -8.92 5.32 -1.90
CA GLY A 176 -10.17 5.83 -1.31
C GLY A 176 -11.37 4.89 -1.44
N ALA A 177 -11.41 4.06 -2.48
CA ALA A 177 -12.49 3.11 -2.77
C ALA A 177 -12.34 1.76 -2.06
N LEU A 178 -11.10 1.41 -1.66
CA LEU A 178 -10.79 0.14 -1.02
C LEU A 178 -11.59 -0.13 0.28
N PRO A 179 -11.78 0.83 1.21
CA PRO A 179 -12.57 0.64 2.42
C PRO A 179 -14.02 0.22 2.17
N GLN A 180 -14.67 0.69 1.11
CA GLN A 180 -16.04 0.26 0.78
C GLN A 180 -16.07 -1.06 -0.02
N ARG A 181 -15.03 -1.32 -0.83
CA ARG A 181 -14.98 -2.46 -1.77
C ARG A 181 -14.49 -3.75 -1.13
N LYS A 182 -13.43 -3.71 -0.31
CA LYS A 182 -12.76 -4.92 0.19
C LYS A 182 -13.20 -5.23 1.63
N ARG A 183 -13.92 -6.36 1.78
CA ARG A 183 -14.49 -6.81 3.07
C ARG A 183 -13.67 -7.90 3.76
N THR A 184 -12.90 -8.69 3.01
CA THR A 184 -11.99 -9.68 3.58
C THR A 184 -10.66 -9.05 3.94
N PRO A 185 -9.95 -9.53 4.98
CA PRO A 185 -8.62 -9.03 5.35
C PRO A 185 -7.67 -9.07 4.15
N ALA A 186 -7.06 -7.93 3.85
CA ALA A 186 -6.15 -7.78 2.74
C ALA A 186 -5.28 -6.54 2.89
N VAL A 187 -4.16 -6.57 2.17
CA VAL A 187 -3.24 -5.45 2.02
C VAL A 187 -2.95 -5.23 0.54
N TYR A 188 -2.91 -3.97 0.13
CA TYR A 188 -2.62 -3.52 -1.23
C TYR A 188 -1.38 -2.66 -1.21
N GLN A 189 -0.46 -2.89 -2.15
CA GLN A 189 0.68 -2.03 -2.45
C GLN A 189 0.58 -1.57 -3.91
N PHE A 190 0.74 -0.27 -4.15
CA PHE A 190 0.50 0.36 -5.46
C PHE A 190 1.80 0.85 -6.12
N ASN A 191 1.92 0.60 -7.43
CA ASN A 191 3.02 1.06 -8.28
C ASN A 191 2.46 1.78 -9.50
N LEU A 192 3.05 2.91 -9.90
CA LEU A 192 2.57 3.74 -11.01
C LEU A 192 3.52 3.66 -12.20
N LEU A 193 3.01 3.28 -13.36
CA LEU A 193 3.79 3.10 -14.59
C LEU A 193 3.24 3.98 -15.71
N SER A 194 4.12 4.76 -16.34
CA SER A 194 3.80 5.55 -17.52
C SER A 194 4.52 4.94 -18.72
N LEU A 195 3.78 4.14 -19.50
CA LEU A 195 4.28 3.47 -20.70
C LEU A 195 4.11 4.38 -21.90
N VAL A 196 5.20 4.65 -22.60
CA VAL A 196 5.18 5.47 -23.82
C VAL A 196 5.61 4.66 -25.05
N ASP A 197 4.79 4.64 -26.08
CA ASP A 197 5.13 4.19 -27.44
C ASP A 197 5.66 5.40 -28.23
N SER A 198 6.83 5.86 -27.78
CA SER A 198 7.64 6.94 -28.36
C SER A 198 9.06 6.88 -27.81
N ASP A 199 9.91 7.80 -28.24
CA ASP A 199 11.24 7.97 -27.68
C ASP A 199 11.16 8.62 -26.30
N LEU A 200 12.01 8.17 -25.40
CA LEU A 200 12.21 8.73 -24.07
C LEU A 200 13.65 9.24 -23.98
N VAL A 201 13.79 10.50 -23.58
CA VAL A 201 15.06 11.22 -23.56
C VAL A 201 15.23 11.86 -22.18
N ARG A 202 16.40 11.72 -21.57
CA ARG A 202 16.78 12.51 -20.41
C ARG A 202 17.59 13.70 -20.89
N ILE A 203 17.21 14.91 -20.49
CA ILE A 203 17.99 16.14 -20.72
C ILE A 203 18.56 16.57 -19.37
N ASN A 204 19.86 16.45 -19.18
CA ASN A 204 20.54 16.74 -17.93
C ASN A 204 21.15 18.16 -17.96
N PHE A 205 20.92 18.94 -16.90
CA PHE A 205 21.38 20.33 -16.74
C PHE A 205 22.51 20.50 -15.70
N SER A 206 23.03 19.43 -15.10
CA SER A 206 23.99 19.48 -13.99
C SER A 206 25.32 20.17 -14.33
N THR A 207 25.76 20.12 -15.59
CA THR A 207 27.06 20.70 -16.01
C THR A 207 26.94 22.12 -16.58
N GLY A 208 25.77 22.76 -16.45
CA GLY A 208 25.48 24.09 -17.02
C GLY A 208 25.20 24.09 -18.53
N LEU A 209 25.44 22.97 -19.22
CA LEU A 209 25.02 22.71 -20.60
C LEU A 209 24.00 21.57 -20.62
N ALA A 210 22.97 21.69 -21.46
CA ALA A 210 21.97 20.65 -21.63
C ALA A 210 22.56 19.46 -22.40
N ASN A 211 22.65 18.30 -21.77
CA ASN A 211 23.07 17.06 -22.40
C ASN A 211 21.88 16.10 -22.55
N ALA A 212 21.59 15.68 -23.77
CA ALA A 212 20.49 14.78 -24.07
C ALA A 212 20.98 13.34 -24.27
N GLU A 213 20.36 12.40 -23.57
CA GLU A 213 20.61 10.97 -23.71
C GLU A 213 19.30 10.19 -23.93
N ALA A 214 19.33 9.21 -24.84
CA ALA A 214 18.22 8.30 -25.00
C ALA A 214 18.20 7.31 -23.83
N ILE A 215 17.05 7.17 -23.19
CA ILE A 215 16.86 6.27 -22.06
C ILE A 215 15.67 5.35 -22.33
N ASP A 216 15.63 4.21 -21.66
CA ASP A 216 14.50 3.28 -21.75
C ASP A 216 13.55 3.40 -20.56
N GLN A 217 14.04 3.96 -19.46
CA GLN A 217 13.28 4.14 -18.24
C GLN A 217 13.81 5.29 -17.38
N GLU A 218 12.95 5.82 -16.52
CA GLU A 218 13.33 6.78 -15.49
C GLU A 218 12.37 6.70 -14.29
N HIS A 219 12.91 6.93 -13.10
CA HIS A 219 12.09 7.16 -11.90
C HIS A 219 11.81 8.65 -11.71
N TYR A 220 10.54 9.00 -11.64
CA TYR A 220 10.08 10.33 -11.30
C TYR A 220 9.35 10.32 -9.96
N ILE A 221 9.74 11.23 -9.07
CA ILE A 221 9.00 11.49 -7.83
C ILE A 221 8.10 12.70 -8.07
N ALA A 222 6.83 12.41 -8.30
CA ALA A 222 5.80 13.42 -8.46
C ALA A 222 5.40 13.97 -7.10
N ARG A 223 5.39 15.30 -6.97
CA ARG A 223 4.83 16.01 -5.81
C ARG A 223 3.52 16.66 -6.22
N TYR A 224 2.42 16.28 -5.57
CA TYR A 224 1.11 16.84 -5.89
C TYR A 224 0.25 17.01 -4.64
N ILE A 225 -0.65 17.99 -4.67
CA ILE A 225 -1.63 18.21 -3.59
C ILE A 225 -2.93 17.54 -3.99
N ILE A 226 -3.29 16.46 -3.30
CA ILE A 226 -4.55 15.74 -3.49
C ILE A 226 -5.36 15.86 -2.21
N LYS A 227 -6.63 16.30 -2.31
CA LYS A 227 -7.52 16.51 -1.15
C LYS A 227 -6.88 17.39 -0.06
N LYS A 228 -6.21 18.47 -0.47
CA LYS A 228 -5.47 19.42 0.40
C LYS A 228 -4.33 18.79 1.21
N LYS A 229 -3.90 17.57 0.87
CA LYS A 229 -2.74 16.91 1.47
C LYS A 229 -1.65 16.75 0.42
N GLU A 230 -0.44 17.15 0.79
CA GLU A 230 0.73 16.88 -0.02
C GLU A 230 1.00 15.38 -0.07
N THR A 231 1.20 14.87 -1.28
CA THR A 231 1.50 13.47 -1.54
C THR A 231 2.65 13.38 -2.53
N PHE A 232 3.62 12.53 -2.22
CA PHE A 232 4.69 12.14 -3.13
C PHE A 232 4.34 10.80 -3.73
N SER A 233 4.50 10.67 -5.04
CA SER A 233 4.20 9.43 -5.76
C SER A 233 5.32 9.11 -6.73
N ARG A 234 5.80 7.87 -6.65
CA ARG A 234 6.79 7.36 -7.60
C ARG A 234 6.10 6.90 -8.87
N ILE A 235 6.50 7.47 -10.00
CA ILE A 235 6.08 7.08 -11.34
C ILE A 235 7.32 6.57 -12.09
N ARG A 236 7.23 5.37 -12.64
CA ARG A 236 8.27 4.84 -13.53
C ARG A 236 7.86 5.14 -14.97
N PHE A 237 8.58 6.03 -15.64
CA PHE A 237 8.46 6.22 -17.07
C PHE A 237 9.20 5.09 -17.77
N LEU A 238 8.58 4.49 -18.78
CA LEU A 238 9.12 3.33 -19.49
C LEU A 238 8.77 3.45 -20.97
N LYS A 239 9.73 3.11 -21.84
CA LYS A 239 9.38 2.79 -23.23
C LYS A 239 8.54 1.51 -23.28
N ALA A 240 7.54 1.49 -24.14
CA ALA A 240 6.63 0.37 -24.24
C ALA A 240 7.33 -0.95 -24.65
N ASN A 241 8.39 -0.89 -25.46
CA ASN A 241 9.13 -2.05 -25.94
C ASN A 241 10.03 -2.70 -24.86
N VAL A 242 10.31 -2.02 -23.74
CA VAL A 242 11.08 -2.60 -22.63
C VAL A 242 10.19 -3.20 -21.54
N PHE A 243 8.89 -2.86 -21.53
CA PHE A 243 7.99 -3.25 -20.45
C PHE A 243 7.95 -4.77 -20.19
N GLU A 244 7.91 -5.59 -21.24
CA GLU A 244 7.86 -7.05 -21.12
C GLU A 244 9.02 -7.61 -20.30
N LYS A 245 10.22 -7.03 -20.44
CA LYS A 245 11.42 -7.43 -19.72
C LYS A 245 11.39 -7.05 -18.24
N LEU A 246 10.54 -6.10 -17.86
CA LEU A 246 10.41 -5.57 -16.49
C LEU A 246 9.27 -6.21 -15.71
N ILE A 247 8.34 -6.93 -16.36
CA ILE A 247 7.27 -7.66 -15.68
C ILE A 247 7.80 -8.68 -14.64
N PRO A 248 8.93 -9.38 -14.87
CA PRO A 248 9.54 -10.23 -13.85
C PRO A 248 9.90 -9.47 -12.56
N GLU A 249 10.43 -8.25 -12.64
CA GLU A 249 10.77 -7.44 -11.46
C GLU A 249 9.55 -7.18 -10.57
N TYR A 250 8.38 -6.89 -11.16
CA TYR A 250 7.14 -6.72 -10.41
C TYR A 250 6.60 -8.03 -9.83
N SER A 251 6.96 -9.17 -10.43
CA SER A 251 6.60 -10.50 -9.93
C SER A 251 7.48 -10.90 -8.74
N GLU A 252 8.76 -10.56 -8.79
CA GLU A 252 9.69 -10.68 -7.66
C GLU A 252 9.26 -9.77 -6.52
N LEU A 253 8.88 -8.52 -6.84
CA LEU A 253 8.27 -7.61 -5.88
C LEU A 253 7.02 -8.20 -5.21
N HIS A 254 6.14 -8.88 -5.95
CA HIS A 254 4.99 -9.52 -5.33
C HIS A 254 5.40 -10.60 -4.31
N THR A 255 6.45 -11.36 -4.62
CA THR A 255 7.00 -12.37 -3.70
C THR A 255 7.60 -11.71 -2.46
N ALA A 256 8.39 -10.65 -2.64
CA ALA A 256 8.94 -9.85 -1.54
C ALA A 256 7.85 -9.24 -0.67
N ASN A 257 6.78 -8.71 -1.28
CA ASN A 257 5.61 -8.19 -0.56
C ASN A 257 4.98 -9.26 0.32
N CYS A 258 4.77 -10.48 -0.21
CA CYS A 258 4.19 -11.57 0.57
C CYS A 258 5.02 -11.87 1.81
N ALA A 259 6.35 -11.99 1.65
CA ALA A 259 7.27 -12.23 2.76
C ALA A 259 7.30 -11.07 3.77
N TRP A 260 7.33 -9.82 3.28
CA TRP A 260 7.38 -8.65 4.13
C TRP A 260 6.10 -8.50 4.96
N PHE A 261 4.92 -8.58 4.35
CA PHE A 261 3.64 -8.46 5.06
C PHE A 261 3.42 -9.65 6.02
N ASP A 262 3.89 -10.85 5.68
CA ASP A 262 3.91 -11.98 6.62
C ASP A 262 4.73 -11.64 7.87
N ALA A 263 5.94 -11.11 7.69
CA ALA A 263 6.83 -10.71 8.77
C ALA A 263 6.24 -9.56 9.60
N GLN A 264 5.62 -8.55 8.97
CA GLN A 264 4.96 -7.44 9.67
C GLN A 264 3.78 -7.93 10.53
N CYS A 265 3.00 -8.88 10.02
CA CYS A 265 1.92 -9.50 10.78
C CYS A 265 2.47 -10.25 12.00
N HIS A 266 3.51 -11.08 11.81
CA HIS A 266 4.18 -11.75 12.93
C HIS A 266 4.74 -10.76 13.95
N ALA A 267 5.42 -9.71 13.49
CA ALA A 267 5.98 -8.67 14.33
C ALA A 267 4.91 -7.93 15.15
N PHE A 268 3.70 -7.74 14.61
CA PHE A 268 2.59 -7.11 15.34
C PHE A 268 2.15 -7.97 16.53
N TYR A 269 1.99 -9.28 16.30
CA TYR A 269 1.54 -10.22 17.34
C TYR A 269 2.66 -10.62 18.32
N ALA A 270 3.92 -10.50 17.92
CA ALA A 270 5.06 -10.73 18.81
C ALA A 270 4.97 -9.80 20.02
N ASP A 271 4.89 -10.40 21.20
CA ASP A 271 4.79 -9.71 22.49
C ASP A 271 3.67 -8.66 22.54
N ILE A 272 2.57 -8.87 21.81
CA ILE A 272 1.49 -7.89 21.65
C ILE A 272 0.91 -7.38 22.96
N LEU A 273 0.82 -8.23 23.99
CA LEU A 273 0.30 -7.83 25.31
C LEU A 273 1.33 -7.09 26.17
N GLN A 274 2.60 -7.01 25.73
CA GLN A 274 3.64 -6.18 26.35
C GLN A 274 3.71 -4.77 25.74
N ASP A 275 3.11 -4.56 24.55
CA ASP A 275 3.02 -3.28 23.87
C ASP A 275 1.57 -2.76 23.96
N GLU A 276 1.36 -1.75 24.80
CA GLU A 276 0.05 -1.17 25.03
C GLU A 276 -0.60 -0.74 23.70
N LYS A 277 0.14 -0.06 22.82
CA LYS A 277 -0.41 0.48 21.56
C LYS A 277 -0.97 -0.65 20.69
N ARG A 278 -0.24 -1.76 20.57
CA ARG A 278 -0.70 -2.91 19.75
C ARG A 278 -1.87 -3.63 20.40
N SER A 279 -1.83 -3.84 21.72
CA SER A 279 -2.92 -4.50 22.43
C SER A 279 -4.25 -3.74 22.34
N GLN A 280 -4.19 -2.40 22.35
CA GLN A 280 -5.37 -1.53 22.27
C GLN A 280 -6.10 -1.65 20.93
N GLU A 281 -5.40 -1.90 19.82
CA GLU A 281 -6.00 -2.10 18.49
C GLU A 281 -7.03 -3.25 18.46
N LEU A 282 -6.80 -4.30 19.27
CA LEU A 282 -7.64 -5.50 19.31
C LEU A 282 -8.52 -5.58 20.57
N LEU A 283 -8.37 -4.65 21.52
CA LEU A 283 -9.06 -4.70 22.81
C LEU A 283 -10.59 -4.67 22.66
N THR A 284 -11.11 -3.93 21.67
CA THR A 284 -12.55 -3.88 21.41
C THR A 284 -13.12 -5.25 20.99
N GLU A 285 -12.40 -6.01 20.15
CA GLU A 285 -12.84 -7.35 19.72
C GLU A 285 -12.79 -8.33 20.88
N PHE A 286 -11.76 -8.21 21.73
CA PHE A 286 -11.66 -9.01 22.94
C PHE A 286 -12.85 -8.77 23.87
N ARG A 287 -13.13 -7.51 24.19
CA ARG A 287 -14.27 -7.11 25.03
C ARG A 287 -15.59 -7.66 24.50
N GLN A 288 -15.80 -7.62 23.18
CA GLN A 288 -16.99 -8.17 22.55
C GLN A 288 -17.11 -9.69 22.78
N VAL A 289 -16.03 -10.44 22.53
CA VAL A 289 -16.00 -11.90 22.69
C VAL A 289 -16.24 -12.32 24.14
N ILE A 290 -15.64 -11.63 25.11
CA ILE A 290 -15.75 -12.01 26.53
C ILE A 290 -16.94 -11.38 27.26
N SER A 291 -17.65 -10.42 26.66
CA SER A 291 -18.72 -9.65 27.31
C SER A 291 -19.81 -10.50 27.97
N TRP A 292 -20.35 -11.47 27.25
CA TRP A 292 -21.40 -12.36 27.75
C TRP A 292 -20.88 -13.35 28.79
N PRO A 293 -19.78 -14.10 28.54
CA PRO A 293 -19.17 -14.94 29.57
C PRO A 293 -18.82 -14.20 30.85
N PHE A 294 -18.31 -12.97 30.76
CA PHE A 294 -17.94 -12.14 31.88
C PHE A 294 -19.15 -11.73 32.73
N ARG A 295 -20.24 -11.32 32.07
CA ARG A 295 -21.51 -11.00 32.76
C ARG A 295 -22.05 -12.21 33.51
N LEU A 296 -22.08 -13.38 32.87
CA LEU A 296 -22.62 -14.60 33.48
C LEU A 296 -21.84 -15.00 34.72
N ALA A 297 -20.50 -15.01 34.63
CA ALA A 297 -19.62 -15.38 35.72
C ALA A 297 -19.80 -14.48 36.97
N LEU A 298 -20.07 -13.19 36.78
CA LEU A 298 -20.33 -12.26 37.88
C LEU A 298 -21.76 -12.36 38.44
N GLN A 299 -22.76 -12.55 37.57
CA GLN A 299 -24.17 -12.65 37.98
C GLN A 299 -24.42 -13.89 38.85
N GLU A 300 -23.80 -15.02 38.53
CA GLU A 300 -23.90 -16.25 39.33
C GLU A 300 -23.38 -16.07 40.77
N GLN A 301 -22.54 -15.06 40.99
CA GLN A 301 -21.96 -14.72 42.29
C GLN A 301 -22.66 -13.54 42.97
N GLY A 302 -23.73 -12.98 42.38
CA GLY A 302 -24.42 -11.81 42.89
C GLY A 302 -23.61 -10.51 42.83
N ILE A 303 -22.56 -10.45 42.00
CA ILE A 303 -21.64 -9.31 41.89
C ILE A 303 -22.16 -8.32 40.84
N ASN A 304 -22.05 -7.02 41.11
CA ASN A 304 -22.42 -5.98 40.16
C ASN A 304 -21.57 -6.09 38.89
N VAL A 305 -22.23 -6.08 37.72
CA VAL A 305 -21.56 -6.29 36.44
C VAL A 305 -21.15 -4.95 35.84
N PRO A 306 -19.85 -4.64 35.72
CA PRO A 306 -19.43 -3.41 35.09
C PRO A 306 -19.61 -3.48 33.56
N GLU A 307 -19.53 -2.32 32.91
CA GLU A 307 -19.51 -2.28 31.45
C GLU A 307 -18.25 -2.97 30.92
N SER A 308 -18.40 -3.86 29.94
CA SER A 308 -17.26 -4.54 29.29
C SER A 308 -16.21 -3.58 28.71
N LYS A 309 -16.58 -2.32 28.43
CA LYS A 309 -15.66 -1.25 27.99
C LYS A 309 -14.62 -0.87 29.05
N SER A 310 -14.86 -1.18 30.31
CA SER A 310 -13.90 -0.93 31.40
C SER A 310 -12.77 -1.95 31.46
N ILE A 311 -12.85 -3.06 30.71
CA ILE A 311 -11.84 -4.11 30.75
C ILE A 311 -10.58 -3.66 30.01
N CYS A 312 -9.40 -3.70 30.64
CA CYS A 312 -8.13 -3.40 29.98
C CYS A 312 -7.03 -4.40 30.36
N PHE A 313 -5.84 -4.24 29.76
CA PHE A 313 -4.70 -5.13 29.97
C PHE A 313 -3.51 -4.36 30.52
N SER A 314 -2.70 -5.05 31.33
CA SER A 314 -1.27 -4.75 31.48
C SER A 314 -0.45 -6.02 31.44
N TRP A 315 0.85 -5.86 31.20
CA TRP A 315 1.82 -6.93 31.35
C TRP A 315 2.52 -6.85 32.70
N SER A 316 2.40 -7.91 33.51
CA SER A 316 3.19 -8.03 34.73
C SER A 316 4.56 -8.62 34.42
N LYS A 317 5.61 -7.79 34.43
CA LYS A 317 7.00 -8.26 34.29
C LYS A 317 7.40 -9.20 35.42
N THR A 318 6.96 -8.94 36.64
CA THR A 318 7.28 -9.74 37.83
C THR A 318 6.72 -11.16 37.72
N ASN A 319 5.47 -11.28 37.25
CA ASN A 319 4.78 -12.56 37.19
C ASN A 319 4.80 -13.19 35.79
N ASN A 320 5.42 -12.52 34.81
CA ASN A 320 5.49 -12.91 33.40
C ASN A 320 4.12 -13.32 32.83
N MET A 321 3.09 -12.53 33.10
CA MET A 321 1.71 -12.83 32.73
C MET A 321 0.89 -11.57 32.46
N VAL A 322 -0.26 -11.77 31.83
CA VAL A 322 -1.22 -10.70 31.54
C VAL A 322 -2.08 -10.43 32.77
N ILE A 323 -2.21 -9.17 33.14
CA ILE A 323 -3.22 -8.73 34.10
C ILE A 323 -4.39 -8.14 33.33
N ILE A 324 -5.59 -8.65 33.60
CA ILE A 324 -6.84 -8.17 33.03
C ILE A 324 -7.55 -7.35 34.10
N TYR A 325 -7.63 -6.04 33.91
CA TYR A 325 -8.32 -5.18 34.86
C TYR A 325 -9.80 -5.08 34.54
N ALA A 326 -10.62 -5.14 35.58
CA ALA A 326 -12.04 -4.85 35.50
C ALA A 326 -12.52 -4.33 36.87
N PRO A 327 -13.38 -3.30 36.93
CA PRO A 327 -13.87 -2.73 38.18
C PRO A 327 -14.97 -3.63 38.78
N VAL A 328 -14.55 -4.75 39.37
CA VAL A 328 -15.42 -5.83 39.89
C VAL A 328 -15.28 -6.01 41.40
N GLY A 329 -14.45 -5.21 42.07
CA GLY A 329 -14.05 -5.41 43.46
C GLY A 329 -13.06 -6.57 43.62
N GLY A 330 -12.34 -6.61 44.76
CA GLY A 330 -11.45 -7.71 45.10
C GLY A 330 -12.15 -9.08 45.13
N GLU A 331 -13.39 -9.14 45.62
CA GLU A 331 -14.20 -10.37 45.62
C GLU A 331 -14.54 -10.82 44.19
N GLY A 332 -14.90 -9.90 43.30
CA GLY A 332 -15.17 -10.20 41.89
C GLY A 332 -13.93 -10.69 41.16
N ALA A 333 -12.79 -10.05 41.35
CA ALA A 333 -11.53 -10.50 40.75
C ALA A 333 -11.16 -11.92 41.24
N MET A 334 -11.34 -12.20 42.54
CA MET A 334 -11.13 -13.55 43.09
C MET A 334 -12.10 -14.58 42.51
N ALA A 335 -13.38 -14.23 42.34
CA ALA A 335 -14.38 -15.12 41.75
C ALA A 335 -14.03 -15.48 40.29
N LEU A 336 -13.70 -14.47 39.47
CA LEU A 336 -13.29 -14.68 38.07
C LEU A 336 -12.01 -15.51 37.94
N ASN A 337 -11.07 -15.35 38.87
CA ASN A 337 -9.83 -16.14 38.90
C ASN A 337 -10.05 -17.60 39.35
N LYS A 338 -11.13 -17.92 40.07
CA LYS A 338 -11.47 -19.29 40.49
C LYS A 338 -12.38 -20.02 39.49
N ASP A 339 -13.12 -19.29 38.66
CA ASP A 339 -13.99 -19.89 37.64
C ASP A 339 -13.19 -20.46 36.47
N SER A 340 -12.96 -21.78 36.50
CA SER A 340 -12.24 -22.51 35.43
C SER A 340 -12.94 -22.44 34.06
N SER A 341 -14.28 -22.40 34.03
CA SER A 341 -15.07 -22.33 32.79
C SER A 341 -14.91 -20.96 32.13
N PHE A 342 -15.03 -19.89 32.92
CA PHE A 342 -14.80 -18.54 32.42
C PHE A 342 -13.33 -18.33 32.00
N ARG A 343 -12.37 -18.79 32.81
CA ARG A 343 -10.95 -18.71 32.44
C ARG A 343 -10.63 -19.44 31.14
N SER A 344 -11.23 -20.59 30.88
CA SER A 344 -11.05 -21.28 29.59
C SER A 344 -11.56 -20.44 28.41
N LYS A 345 -12.70 -19.76 28.56
CA LYS A 345 -13.24 -18.86 27.51
C LYS A 345 -12.33 -17.64 27.28
N VAL A 346 -11.77 -17.07 28.35
CA VAL A 346 -10.83 -15.95 28.27
C VAL A 346 -9.51 -16.37 27.62
N SER A 347 -8.97 -17.53 28.01
CA SER A 347 -7.79 -18.13 27.37
C SER A 347 -8.00 -18.35 25.87
N ALA A 348 -9.15 -18.90 25.48
CA ALA A 348 -9.51 -19.07 24.07
C ALA A 348 -9.62 -17.73 23.33
N ALA A 349 -10.15 -16.68 23.98
CA ALA A 349 -10.22 -15.34 23.39
C ALA A 349 -8.83 -14.71 23.23
N LEU A 350 -7.95 -14.83 24.23
CA LEU A 350 -6.56 -14.36 24.17
C LEU A 350 -5.78 -15.06 23.06
N SER A 351 -5.92 -16.38 22.93
CA SER A 351 -5.29 -17.17 21.89
C SER A 351 -5.80 -16.78 20.50
N LYS A 352 -7.13 -16.67 20.33
CA LYS A 352 -7.74 -16.33 19.04
C LYS A 352 -7.41 -14.91 18.57
N ILE A 353 -7.45 -13.93 19.47
CA ILE A 353 -7.38 -12.50 19.12
C ILE A 353 -5.94 -12.01 19.17
N PHE A 354 -5.21 -12.33 20.23
CA PHE A 354 -3.84 -11.85 20.47
C PHE A 354 -2.76 -12.88 20.14
N ARG A 355 -3.12 -14.11 19.75
CA ARG A 355 -2.17 -15.23 19.59
C ARG A 355 -1.38 -15.53 20.87
N TYR A 356 -1.96 -15.20 22.03
CA TYR A 356 -1.34 -15.38 23.33
C TYR A 356 -1.87 -16.64 24.03
N ASN A 357 -0.94 -17.51 24.45
CA ASN A 357 -1.25 -18.78 25.13
C ASN A 357 -0.64 -18.86 26.55
N GLY A 358 -0.11 -17.75 27.09
CA GLY A 358 0.46 -17.72 28.44
C GLY A 358 -0.58 -17.51 29.54
N ASP A 359 -0.08 -17.33 30.76
CA ASP A 359 -0.93 -17.14 31.94
C ASP A 359 -1.57 -15.74 31.99
N PHE A 360 -2.67 -15.64 32.73
CA PHE A 360 -3.33 -14.38 33.02
C PHE A 360 -4.07 -14.41 34.36
N MET A 361 -4.36 -13.23 34.91
CA MET A 361 -5.24 -13.07 36.07
C MET A 361 -6.07 -11.80 36.02
N PHE A 362 -7.21 -11.82 36.70
CA PHE A 362 -8.06 -10.65 36.90
C PHE A 362 -7.63 -9.85 38.13
N GLN A 363 -7.66 -8.52 38.01
CA GLN A 363 -7.45 -7.58 39.12
C GLN A 363 -8.46 -6.43 39.03
N ASP A 364 -8.75 -5.81 40.18
CA ASP A 364 -9.73 -4.74 40.28
C ASP A 364 -9.15 -3.36 39.95
N ASP A 365 -7.89 -3.12 40.34
CA ASP A 365 -7.29 -1.79 40.34
C ASP A 365 -6.37 -1.57 39.13
N ILE A 366 -6.58 -0.46 38.41
CA ILE A 366 -5.73 -0.09 37.26
C ILE A 366 -4.41 0.44 37.81
N PRO A 367 -3.23 -0.09 37.43
CA PRO A 367 -1.96 0.51 37.81
C PRO A 367 -1.91 1.91 37.19
N PHE A 368 -1.89 2.93 38.06
CA PHE A 368 -1.75 4.33 37.70
C PHE A 368 -0.47 4.62 36.92
#